data_AF-A0A661MNF2-F1
#
_entry.id   AF-A0A661MNF2-F1
#
_cell.length_a   1.000
_cell.length_b   1.000
_cell.length_c   1.000
_cell.angle_alpha   90.00
_cell.angle_beta   90.00
_cell.angle_gamma   90.00
#
_symmetry.space_group_name_H-M   'P 1'
#
loop_
_entity.id
_entity.type
_entity.pdbx_description
1 polymer ?
#
loop_
_entity_poly.entity_id
_entity_poly.type
_entity_poly.pdbx_seq_one_letter_code
_entity_poly.pdbx_strand_id
1 'polypeptide(L)'
;MGKHKKKRVFWWVIILVLLAVLLGYVLKKELAHNHAVSKTQSTERQATQGSTAEKSLSETTSQEGMPKATPGQMEGMSSTPGSPQPGSLSSQKKKNVDYCTQLENDVKDFFAYLDTKPYVQHLDLGEPVLNHVKDMVKRLSAHPPIPAGEGIDPRILTRNIYHLYRTLGLKDIRLVKEILTNEKDSLEINLEIFYRWLMAGNRCPDGLGLRPSFEVVYKYAGFLINTIGGRACLYRRPNLARLLVTYYCILVVYEADIRGLNNYGIDIYPLVISLKNEISHYHDLEFQSDYLDKLTRIESYYIEKR
;
A
#
# COMPACT_ATOMS: atom_id res chain seq x y z
N MET A 1 -53.29 -0.82 40.94
CA MET A 1 -52.71 -1.13 39.60
C MET A 1 -52.54 0.10 38.69
N GLY A 2 -52.05 1.27 39.15
CA GLY A 2 -52.05 2.51 38.33
C GLY A 2 -50.69 3.14 37.97
N LYS A 3 -49.60 2.86 38.71
CA LYS A 3 -48.34 3.61 38.55
C LYS A 3 -47.42 3.07 37.45
N HIS A 4 -47.44 1.77 37.16
CA HIS A 4 -46.59 1.18 36.11
C HIS A 4 -47.06 1.48 34.68
N LYS A 5 -48.37 1.65 34.46
CA LYS A 5 -48.92 2.00 33.14
C LYS A 5 -48.51 3.42 32.70
N LYS A 6 -48.49 4.39 33.62
CA LYS A 6 -48.06 5.77 33.33
C LYS A 6 -46.59 5.89 32.93
N LYS A 7 -45.69 5.13 33.57
CA LYS A 7 -44.26 5.11 33.20
C LYS A 7 -44.02 4.51 31.81
N ARG A 8 -44.77 3.48 31.42
CA ARG A 8 -44.68 2.90 30.06
C ARG A 8 -45.15 3.88 28.99
N VAL A 9 -46.29 4.56 29.20
CA VAL A 9 -46.81 5.54 28.24
C VAL A 9 -45.84 6.72 28.10
N PHE A 10 -45.25 7.20 29.20
CA PHE A 10 -44.25 8.26 29.17
C PHE A 10 -43.00 7.88 28.35
N TRP A 11 -42.54 6.64 28.46
CA TRP A 11 -41.41 6.14 27.67
C TRP A 11 -41.70 6.07 26.17
N TRP A 12 -42.92 5.68 25.79
CA TRP A 12 -43.37 5.67 24.39
C TRP A 12 -43.47 7.08 23.78
N VAL A 13 -43.89 8.07 24.57
CA VAL A 13 -43.93 9.47 24.10
C VAL A 13 -42.51 9.99 23.84
N ILE A 14 -41.54 9.68 24.71
CA ILE A 14 -40.14 10.07 24.50
C ILE A 14 -39.55 9.43 23.23
N ILE A 15 -39.83 8.14 23.00
CA ILE A 15 -39.38 7.45 21.78
C ILE A 15 -39.97 8.11 20.54
N LEU A 16 -41.27 8.45 20.55
CA LEU A 16 -41.93 9.11 19.42
C LEU A 16 -41.32 10.48 19.12
N VAL A 17 -40.99 11.26 20.14
CA VAL A 17 -40.33 12.57 19.97
C VAL A 17 -38.93 12.39 19.38
N LEU A 18 -38.16 11.43 19.87
CA LEU A 18 -36.82 11.14 19.33
C LEU A 18 -36.86 10.70 17.87
N LEU A 19 -37.83 9.86 17.49
CA LEU A 19 -38.03 9.43 16.11
C LEU A 19 -38.43 10.59 15.19
N ALA A 20 -39.30 11.50 15.65
CA ALA A 20 -39.69 12.68 14.89
C ALA A 20 -38.51 13.63 14.63
N VAL A 21 -37.64 13.84 15.64
CA VAL A 21 -36.41 14.64 15.50
C VAL A 21 -35.44 14.01 14.50
N LEU A 22 -35.26 12.69 14.56
CA LEU A 22 -34.42 11.94 13.61
C LEU A 22 -34.96 12.02 12.18
N LEU A 23 -36.28 11.85 11.98
CA LEU A 23 -36.91 12.01 10.67
C LEU A 23 -36.73 13.43 10.12
N GLY A 24 -36.94 14.45 10.96
CA GLY A 24 -36.75 15.85 10.57
C GLY A 24 -35.31 16.16 10.17
N TYR A 25 -34.33 15.58 10.86
CA TYR A 25 -32.91 15.73 10.52
C TYR A 25 -32.56 15.08 9.17
N VAL A 26 -33.07 13.88 8.90
CA VAL A 26 -32.85 13.18 7.62
C VAL A 26 -33.50 13.92 6.46
N LEU A 27 -34.75 14.36 6.61
CA LEU A 27 -35.47 15.11 5.57
C LEU A 27 -34.81 16.47 5.27
N LYS A 28 -34.30 17.18 6.29
CA LYS A 28 -33.55 18.42 6.10
C LYS A 28 -32.25 18.19 5.31
N LYS A 29 -31.58 17.05 5.54
CA LYS A 29 -30.34 16.67 4.85
C LYS A 29 -30.58 16.30 3.39
N GLU A 30 -31.67 15.58 3.11
CA GLU A 30 -32.13 15.26 1.75
C GLU A 30 -32.49 16.52 0.94
N LEU A 31 -33.26 17.44 1.53
CA LEU A 31 -33.61 18.73 0.89
C LEU A 31 -32.37 19.59 0.59
N ALA A 32 -31.40 19.63 1.51
CA ALA A 32 -30.13 20.34 1.28
C ALA A 32 -29.29 19.73 0.15
N HIS A 33 -29.37 18.40 -0.03
CA HIS A 33 -28.62 17.72 -1.08
C HIS A 33 -29.21 17.99 -2.48
N ASN A 34 -30.53 18.02 -2.61
CA ASN A 34 -31.22 18.26 -3.88
C ASN A 34 -31.04 19.71 -4.39
N HIS A 35 -30.92 20.70 -3.50
CA HIS A 35 -30.61 22.08 -3.88
C HIS A 35 -29.16 22.28 -4.37
N ALA A 36 -28.21 21.43 -3.93
CA ALA A 36 -26.83 21.51 -4.38
C ALA A 36 -26.63 20.96 -5.80
N VAL A 37 -27.36 19.90 -6.17
CA VAL A 37 -27.26 19.26 -7.50
C VAL A 37 -27.85 20.14 -8.61
N SER A 38 -28.92 20.90 -8.32
CA SER A 38 -29.56 21.78 -9.32
C SER A 38 -28.71 22.99 -9.71
N LYS A 39 -27.77 23.44 -8.86
CA LYS A 39 -26.88 24.57 -9.18
C LYS A 39 -25.74 24.18 -10.13
N THR A 40 -25.31 22.93 -10.11
CA THR A 40 -24.18 22.44 -10.91
C THR A 40 -24.55 22.20 -12.38
N GLN A 41 -25.79 21.81 -12.69
CA GLN A 41 -26.23 21.56 -14.08
C GLN A 41 -26.49 22.84 -14.91
N SER A 42 -26.72 23.98 -14.27
CA SER A 42 -26.92 25.26 -14.98
C SER A 42 -25.63 25.90 -15.48
N THR A 43 -24.46 25.56 -14.92
CA THR A 43 -23.17 26.16 -15.28
C THR A 43 -22.50 25.46 -16.47
N GLU A 44 -22.84 24.21 -16.76
CA GLU A 44 -22.18 23.39 -17.79
C GLU A 44 -22.81 23.55 -19.20
N ARG A 45 -24.02 24.13 -19.31
CA ARG A 45 -24.68 24.39 -20.61
C ARG A 45 -24.29 25.71 -21.29
N GLN A 46 -23.50 26.57 -20.65
CA GLN A 46 -23.08 27.86 -21.22
C GLN A 46 -21.64 27.89 -21.77
N ALA A 47 -20.87 26.80 -21.65
CA ALA A 47 -19.47 26.78 -22.08
C ALA A 47 -19.21 26.09 -23.44
N THR A 48 -20.25 25.66 -24.18
CA THR A 48 -20.09 24.85 -25.40
C THR A 48 -20.85 25.41 -26.61
N GLN A 49 -20.84 26.72 -26.81
CA GLN A 49 -21.21 27.34 -28.09
C GLN A 49 -20.33 28.58 -28.35
N GLY A 50 -19.29 28.42 -29.15
CA GLY A 50 -18.50 29.53 -29.66
C GLY A 50 -17.08 29.14 -30.06
N SER A 51 -16.91 28.49 -31.21
CA SER A 51 -15.85 28.80 -32.20
C SER A 51 -15.81 27.73 -33.30
N THR A 52 -16.36 28.04 -34.47
CA THR A 52 -16.08 27.33 -35.73
C THR A 52 -16.23 28.32 -36.88
N ALA A 53 -15.11 28.71 -37.51
CA ALA A 53 -14.98 29.22 -38.89
C ALA A 53 -13.47 29.38 -39.16
N GLU A 54 -12.88 28.44 -39.91
CA GLU A 54 -12.41 28.61 -41.30
C GLU A 54 -11.02 29.26 -41.45
N LYS A 55 -10.04 28.53 -42.03
CA LYS A 55 -9.58 28.75 -43.41
C LYS A 55 -8.54 27.69 -43.88
N SER A 56 -8.76 27.24 -45.11
CA SER A 56 -8.03 26.32 -46.00
C SER A 56 -6.58 26.75 -46.34
N LEU A 57 -5.60 25.82 -46.39
CA LEU A 57 -5.07 25.07 -47.56
C LEU A 57 -4.00 25.80 -48.39
N SER A 58 -2.81 25.19 -48.48
CA SER A 58 -2.01 25.08 -49.72
C SER A 58 -1.00 23.94 -49.62
N GLU A 59 -0.97 23.13 -50.68
CA GLU A 59 -0.17 21.93 -50.95
C GLU A 59 1.32 22.20 -51.22
N THR A 60 2.20 21.19 -51.06
CA THR A 60 2.83 20.47 -52.20
C THR A 60 3.79 19.37 -51.73
N THR A 61 3.52 18.20 -52.28
CA THR A 61 4.21 16.90 -52.33
C THR A 61 5.68 16.93 -52.76
N SER A 62 6.53 16.06 -52.17
CA SER A 62 7.29 14.99 -52.89
C SER A 62 8.14 14.13 -51.95
N GLN A 63 7.98 12.81 -52.12
CA GLN A 63 8.87 11.71 -51.72
C GLN A 63 10.22 11.84 -52.48
N GLU A 64 11.34 11.16 -52.24
CA GLU A 64 11.66 9.80 -51.81
C GLU A 64 13.20 9.71 -51.71
N GLY A 65 13.77 8.70 -51.03
CA GLY A 65 15.11 8.21 -51.37
C GLY A 65 16.09 7.98 -50.21
N MET A 66 16.16 6.72 -49.77
CA MET A 66 17.26 6.15 -48.98
C MET A 66 18.43 5.76 -49.92
N PRO A 67 19.68 5.74 -49.42
CA PRO A 67 20.47 4.51 -49.59
C PRO A 67 21.29 4.10 -48.35
N LYS A 68 21.90 2.92 -48.48
CA LYS A 68 22.24 1.89 -47.49
C LYS A 68 23.77 1.67 -47.41
N ALA A 69 24.23 1.15 -46.25
CA ALA A 69 25.45 0.35 -45.94
C ALA A 69 26.86 1.03 -45.94
N THR A 70 27.64 1.08 -44.83
CA THR A 70 28.51 0.09 -44.10
C THR A 70 29.88 -0.16 -44.79
N PRO A 71 31.01 -0.63 -44.18
CA PRO A 71 31.59 -0.63 -42.80
C PRO A 71 33.04 -0.05 -42.69
N GLY A 72 33.50 0.27 -41.48
CA GLY A 72 34.90 0.62 -41.17
C GLY A 72 35.59 -0.35 -40.20
N GLN A 73 36.52 -1.13 -40.77
CA GLN A 73 37.68 -1.90 -40.27
C GLN A 73 37.98 -2.12 -38.77
N MET A 74 38.26 -3.41 -38.48
CA MET A 74 39.18 -3.93 -37.47
C MET A 74 40.62 -4.03 -38.04
N GLU A 75 41.62 -3.68 -37.22
CA GLU A 75 43.01 -4.21 -37.20
C GLU A 75 43.31 -4.45 -35.70
N GLY A 76 43.72 -5.62 -35.16
CA GLY A 76 44.92 -6.41 -35.46
C GLY A 76 46.17 -5.65 -34.98
N MET A 77 47.05 -6.04 -34.04
CA MET A 77 47.49 -7.33 -33.50
C MET A 77 48.45 -7.03 -32.32
N SER A 78 48.53 -7.92 -31.32
CA SER A 78 49.77 -8.47 -30.74
C SER A 78 49.75 -8.67 -29.20
N SER A 79 50.44 -9.71 -28.79
CA SER A 79 50.23 -10.58 -27.63
C SER A 79 51.40 -10.55 -26.62
N THR A 80 51.07 -10.37 -25.32
CA THR A 80 51.64 -10.94 -24.05
C THR A 80 53.15 -10.83 -23.73
N PRO A 81 53.65 -11.13 -22.49
CA PRO A 81 53.12 -11.12 -21.10
C PRO A 81 54.02 -10.38 -20.07
N GLY A 82 53.48 -9.99 -18.89
CA GLY A 82 54.31 -9.64 -17.73
C GLY A 82 53.57 -8.97 -16.55
N SER A 83 53.38 -9.72 -15.45
CA SER A 83 53.14 -9.18 -14.10
C SER A 83 54.49 -9.11 -13.37
N PRO A 84 54.74 -8.25 -12.35
CA PRO A 84 53.85 -7.98 -11.21
C PRO A 84 53.74 -6.50 -10.72
N GLN A 85 52.66 -6.24 -9.98
CA GLN A 85 52.38 -5.05 -9.12
C GLN A 85 53.51 -4.74 -8.09
N PRO A 86 53.57 -3.58 -7.39
CA PRO A 86 52.44 -2.77 -6.88
C PRO A 86 52.61 -1.23 -6.86
N GLY A 87 51.59 -0.49 -7.28
CA GLY A 87 51.55 0.97 -7.22
C GLY A 87 50.22 1.47 -6.68
N SER A 88 50.22 1.81 -5.39
CA SER A 88 49.29 2.67 -4.65
C SER A 88 48.36 3.55 -5.51
N LEU A 89 47.06 3.24 -5.51
CA LEU A 89 46.00 4.23 -5.68
C LEU A 89 45.23 4.35 -4.37
N SER A 90 45.69 5.30 -3.56
CA SER A 90 44.97 5.82 -2.41
C SER A 90 43.72 6.56 -2.89
N SER A 91 42.59 6.09 -2.35
CA SER A 91 41.50 6.92 -1.80
C SER A 91 40.56 7.65 -2.76
N GLN A 92 39.44 6.99 -3.06
CA GLN A 92 38.15 7.58 -2.68
C GLN A 92 37.46 6.68 -1.66
N LYS A 93 37.79 6.93 -0.39
CA LYS A 93 37.10 6.36 0.76
C LYS A 93 35.74 7.05 0.88
N LYS A 94 34.76 6.66 0.07
CA LYS A 94 33.35 6.89 0.41
C LYS A 94 33.14 6.22 1.77
N LYS A 95 32.73 6.98 2.79
CA LYS A 95 32.30 6.44 4.08
C LYS A 95 31.25 5.38 3.80
N ASN A 96 31.65 4.11 3.94
CA ASN A 96 30.76 2.97 3.78
C ASN A 96 29.93 2.92 5.06
N VAL A 97 28.81 3.66 5.07
CA VAL A 97 27.82 3.54 6.14
C VAL A 97 27.31 2.11 6.07
N ASP A 98 27.41 1.37 7.18
CA ASP A 98 26.91 0.00 7.25
C ASP A 98 25.43 -0.05 6.86
N TYR A 99 25.11 -0.84 5.83
CA TYR A 99 23.77 -1.00 5.28
C TYR A 99 22.73 -1.32 6.36
N CYS A 100 23.07 -2.22 7.30
CA CYS A 100 22.14 -2.64 8.35
C CYS A 100 21.88 -1.50 9.34
N THR A 101 22.94 -0.77 9.72
CA THR A 101 22.82 0.44 10.55
C THR A 101 21.98 1.51 9.86
N GLN A 102 22.18 1.77 8.56
CA GLN A 102 21.38 2.75 7.82
C GLN A 102 19.90 2.36 7.82
N LEU A 103 19.59 1.11 7.52
CA LEU A 103 18.21 0.62 7.45
C LEU A 103 17.49 0.68 8.80
N GLU A 104 18.21 0.42 9.90
CA GLU A 104 17.67 0.59 11.25
C GLU A 104 17.44 2.07 11.59
N ASN A 105 18.37 2.95 11.21
CA ASN A 105 18.22 4.39 11.40
C ASN A 105 17.04 4.95 10.59
N ASP A 106 16.87 4.55 9.33
CA ASP A 106 15.75 5.02 8.50
C ASP A 106 14.38 4.69 9.14
N VAL A 107 14.24 3.47 9.69
CA VAL A 107 13.02 3.06 10.40
C VAL A 107 12.84 3.87 11.70
N LYS A 108 13.91 4.04 12.47
CA LYS A 108 13.88 4.79 13.73
C LYS A 108 13.53 6.26 13.50
N ASP A 109 14.14 6.88 12.49
CA ASP A 109 13.97 8.29 12.15
C ASP A 109 12.56 8.54 11.63
N PHE A 110 11.96 7.61 10.89
CA PHE A 110 10.56 7.70 10.50
C PHE A 110 9.63 7.76 11.73
N PHE A 111 9.83 6.90 12.73
CA PHE A 111 8.99 6.95 13.94
C PHE A 111 9.25 8.21 14.77
N ALA A 112 10.49 8.66 14.88
CA ALA A 112 10.81 9.93 15.54
C ALA A 112 10.20 11.13 14.81
N TYR A 113 10.15 11.09 13.47
CA TYR A 113 9.45 12.07 12.65
C TYR A 113 7.94 12.07 12.96
N LEU A 114 7.31 10.90 13.08
CA LEU A 114 5.88 10.80 13.42
C LEU A 114 5.55 11.39 14.80
N ASP A 115 6.45 11.27 15.78
CA ASP A 115 6.28 11.89 17.10
C ASP A 115 6.14 13.43 17.03
N THR A 116 6.66 14.06 15.98
CA THR A 116 6.57 15.52 15.78
C THR A 116 5.24 15.98 15.14
N LYS A 117 4.39 15.06 14.69
CA LYS A 117 3.25 15.41 13.83
C LYS A 117 1.97 15.69 14.61
N PRO A 118 1.23 16.78 14.28
CA PRO A 118 -0.03 17.10 14.95
C PRO A 118 -1.07 15.97 14.84
N TYR A 119 -1.12 15.28 13.70
CA TYR A 119 -2.05 14.16 13.48
C TYR A 119 -1.67 12.90 14.28
N VAL A 120 -0.50 12.86 14.93
CA VAL A 120 -0.12 11.80 15.86
C VAL A 120 -0.27 12.28 17.30
N GLN A 121 0.19 13.49 17.60
CA GLN A 121 0.17 14.06 18.95
C GLN A 121 -1.24 14.14 19.53
N HIS A 122 -2.26 14.45 18.72
CA HIS A 122 -3.66 14.50 19.19
C HIS A 122 -4.24 13.14 19.60
N LEU A 123 -3.56 12.03 19.34
CA LEU A 123 -4.02 10.68 19.73
C LEU A 123 -3.69 10.36 21.19
N ASP A 124 -2.91 11.21 21.87
CA ASP A 124 -2.51 11.05 23.27
C ASP A 124 -2.02 9.63 23.56
N LEU A 125 -0.98 9.21 22.83
CA LEU A 125 -0.39 7.87 22.97
C LEU A 125 0.28 7.69 24.33
N GLY A 126 0.79 8.78 24.93
CA GLY A 126 1.45 8.77 26.25
C GLY A 126 2.90 8.27 26.22
N GLU A 127 3.38 7.84 25.05
CA GLU A 127 4.73 7.33 24.81
C GLU A 127 5.14 7.60 23.35
N PRO A 128 6.44 7.50 23.01
CA PRO A 128 6.90 7.59 21.62
C PRO A 128 6.25 6.53 20.72
N VAL A 129 5.91 6.92 19.49
CA VAL A 129 5.25 6.06 18.49
C VAL A 129 6.00 4.75 18.30
N LEU A 130 7.34 4.78 18.30
CA LEU A 130 8.15 3.57 18.16
C LEU A 130 7.82 2.51 19.24
N ASN A 131 7.67 2.91 20.50
CA ASN A 131 7.33 1.97 21.58
C ASN A 131 5.90 1.42 21.41
N HIS A 132 4.98 2.31 21.04
CA HIS A 132 3.60 1.93 20.76
C HIS A 132 3.50 0.89 19.63
N VAL A 133 4.27 1.09 18.55
CA VAL A 133 4.32 0.18 17.41
C VAL A 133 5.02 -1.14 17.76
N LYS A 134 6.05 -1.14 18.62
CA LYS A 134 6.64 -2.39 19.15
C LYS A 134 5.61 -3.23 19.87
N ASP A 135 4.78 -2.61 20.71
CA ASP A 135 3.72 -3.27 21.42
C ASP A 135 2.63 -3.82 20.49
N MET A 136 2.27 -3.05 19.45
CA MET A 136 1.38 -3.52 18.40
C MET A 136 1.95 -4.75 17.67
N VAL A 137 3.20 -4.68 17.22
CA VAL A 137 3.84 -5.81 16.51
C VAL A 137 3.95 -7.03 17.41
N LYS A 138 4.25 -6.86 18.71
CA LYS A 138 4.26 -7.95 19.68
C LYS A 138 2.89 -8.62 19.79
N ARG A 139 1.80 -7.84 19.91
CA ARG A 139 0.43 -8.38 19.96
C ARG A 139 0.02 -9.09 18.67
N LEU A 140 0.33 -8.50 17.52
CA LEU A 140 0.08 -9.08 16.20
C LEU A 140 0.85 -10.39 16.00
N SER A 141 2.13 -10.41 16.39
CA SER A 141 3.00 -11.60 16.28
C SER A 141 2.53 -12.74 17.17
N ALA A 142 2.00 -12.43 18.36
CA ALA A 142 1.43 -13.42 19.27
C ALA A 142 0.07 -14.00 18.78
N HIS A 143 -0.62 -13.30 17.88
CA HIS A 143 -1.93 -13.69 17.37
C HIS A 143 -1.96 -13.57 15.84
N PRO A 144 -1.23 -14.42 15.09
CA PRO A 144 -1.25 -14.32 13.64
C PRO A 144 -2.60 -14.80 13.06
N PRO A 145 -3.08 -14.20 11.96
CA PRO A 145 -4.30 -14.64 11.28
C PRO A 145 -4.08 -15.98 10.56
N ILE A 146 -5.18 -16.61 10.11
CA ILE A 146 -5.10 -17.75 9.19
C ILE A 146 -5.40 -17.24 7.77
N PRO A 147 -4.43 -17.29 6.84
CA PRO A 147 -4.54 -16.61 5.55
C PRO A 147 -5.36 -17.37 4.49
N ALA A 148 -5.80 -18.61 4.75
CA ALA A 148 -6.55 -19.42 3.79
C ALA A 148 -7.58 -20.33 4.50
N GLY A 149 -8.45 -20.99 3.73
CA GLY A 149 -9.43 -21.95 4.26
C GLY A 149 -10.77 -21.35 4.72
N GLU A 150 -11.02 -20.05 4.47
CA GLU A 150 -12.30 -19.40 4.80
C GLU A 150 -13.51 -20.04 4.10
N GLY A 151 -13.31 -20.60 2.90
CA GLY A 151 -14.36 -21.30 2.16
C GLY A 151 -14.69 -22.71 2.69
N ILE A 152 -13.82 -23.26 3.54
CA ILE A 152 -13.98 -24.61 4.11
C ILE A 152 -14.51 -24.52 5.55
N ASP A 153 -13.97 -23.59 6.35
CA ASP A 153 -14.37 -23.40 7.75
C ASP A 153 -14.85 -21.96 8.02
N PRO A 154 -16.17 -21.74 8.18
CA PRO A 154 -16.75 -20.44 8.49
C PRO A 154 -16.23 -19.77 9.78
N ARG A 155 -15.65 -20.55 10.70
CA ARG A 155 -15.04 -20.02 11.93
C ARG A 155 -13.75 -19.25 11.62
N ILE A 156 -13.01 -19.69 10.60
CA ILE A 156 -11.82 -18.97 10.11
C ILE A 156 -12.23 -17.61 9.55
N LEU A 157 -13.25 -17.59 8.70
CA LEU A 157 -13.82 -16.35 8.15
C LEU A 157 -14.22 -15.38 9.27
N THR A 158 -15.02 -15.85 10.23
CA THR A 158 -15.49 -15.03 11.36
C THR A 158 -14.32 -14.51 12.20
N ARG A 159 -13.26 -15.30 12.40
CA ARG A 159 -12.06 -14.84 13.11
C ARG A 159 -11.33 -13.75 12.33
N ASN A 160 -11.13 -13.96 11.02
CA ASN A 160 -10.40 -13.04 10.15
C ASN A 160 -11.09 -11.68 9.98
N ILE A 161 -12.42 -11.65 9.84
CA ILE A 161 -13.20 -10.40 9.70
C ILE A 161 -12.92 -9.42 10.86
N TYR A 162 -12.82 -9.94 12.09
CA TYR A 162 -12.59 -9.12 13.28
C TYR A 162 -11.14 -9.13 13.76
N HIS A 163 -10.22 -9.73 13.01
CA HIS A 163 -8.86 -10.02 13.46
C HIS A 163 -8.12 -8.78 13.97
N LEU A 164 -8.04 -7.76 13.11
CA LEU A 164 -7.33 -6.52 13.44
C LEU A 164 -8.02 -5.78 14.59
N TYR A 165 -9.35 -5.73 14.65
CA TYR A 165 -10.08 -5.07 15.75
C TYR A 165 -9.97 -5.77 17.09
N ARG A 166 -9.77 -7.10 17.10
CA ARG A 166 -9.58 -7.87 18.33
C ARG A 166 -8.14 -7.82 18.82
N THR A 167 -7.18 -7.81 17.90
CA THR A 167 -5.75 -7.84 18.21
C THR A 167 -5.20 -6.45 18.48
N LEU A 168 -5.71 -5.45 17.75
CA LEU A 168 -5.35 -4.04 17.87
C LEU A 168 -6.48 -3.27 18.54
N GLY A 169 -6.12 -2.36 19.43
CA GLY A 169 -7.08 -1.47 20.07
C GLY A 169 -7.57 -0.36 19.14
N LEU A 170 -8.58 0.39 19.58
CA LEU A 170 -9.08 1.55 18.84
C LEU A 170 -7.99 2.61 18.61
N LYS A 171 -7.11 2.84 19.60
CA LYS A 171 -5.98 3.77 19.48
C LYS A 171 -5.01 3.34 18.39
N ASP A 172 -4.56 2.09 18.42
CA ASP A 172 -3.68 1.48 17.40
C ASP A 172 -4.27 1.62 15.98
N ILE A 173 -5.56 1.31 15.82
CA ILE A 173 -6.24 1.39 14.52
C ILE A 173 -6.34 2.84 14.03
N ARG A 174 -6.58 3.79 14.94
CA ARG A 174 -6.58 5.22 14.62
C ARG A 174 -5.19 5.68 14.21
N LEU A 175 -4.13 5.32 14.95
CA LEU A 175 -2.76 5.67 14.61
C LEU A 175 -2.39 5.20 13.19
N VAL A 176 -2.63 3.93 12.87
CA VAL A 176 -2.35 3.40 11.52
C VAL A 176 -3.15 4.14 10.45
N LYS A 177 -4.42 4.47 10.74
CA LYS A 177 -5.26 5.21 9.81
C LYS A 177 -4.74 6.64 9.60
N GLU A 178 -4.35 7.34 10.66
CA GLU A 178 -3.82 8.71 10.57
C GLU A 178 -2.52 8.72 9.76
N ILE A 179 -1.59 7.80 10.03
CA ILE A 179 -0.34 7.69 9.27
C ILE A 179 -0.64 7.45 7.78
N LEU A 180 -1.46 6.44 7.43
CA LEU A 180 -1.76 6.13 6.03
C LEU A 180 -2.53 7.24 5.30
N THR A 181 -3.20 8.13 6.03
CA THR A 181 -3.97 9.23 5.45
C THR A 181 -3.10 10.47 5.23
N ASN A 182 -2.19 10.76 6.16
CA ASN A 182 -1.39 11.98 6.16
C ASN A 182 -0.01 11.81 5.52
N GLU A 183 0.54 10.59 5.47
CA GLU A 183 1.86 10.30 4.87
C GLU A 183 1.73 9.74 3.45
N LYS A 184 0.78 10.27 2.66
CA LYS A 184 0.54 9.80 1.28
C LYS A 184 1.76 10.04 0.38
N ASP A 185 2.35 11.23 0.47
CA ASP A 185 3.40 11.68 -0.44
C ASP A 185 4.74 10.94 -0.21
N SER A 186 4.98 10.48 1.02
CA SER A 186 6.17 9.71 1.41
C SER A 186 5.92 8.19 1.39
N LEU A 187 4.72 7.75 1.03
CA LEU A 187 4.27 6.36 1.28
C LEU A 187 5.08 5.33 0.50
N GLU A 188 5.44 5.63 -0.76
CA GLU A 188 6.24 4.74 -1.60
C GLU A 188 7.60 4.44 -0.96
N ILE A 189 8.31 5.49 -0.57
CA ILE A 189 9.64 5.43 0.06
C ILE A 189 9.54 4.73 1.42
N ASN A 190 8.57 5.11 2.25
CA ASN A 190 8.39 4.52 3.58
C ASN A 190 8.12 3.02 3.49
N LEU A 191 7.22 2.58 2.61
CA LEU A 191 6.92 1.15 2.45
C LEU A 191 8.08 0.37 1.86
N GLU A 192 8.90 0.98 1.00
CA GLU A 192 10.14 0.36 0.52
C GLU A 192 11.13 0.13 1.67
N ILE A 193 11.36 1.14 2.50
CA ILE A 193 12.22 1.05 3.69
C ILE A 193 11.72 -0.06 4.61
N PHE A 194 10.42 -0.06 4.94
CA PHE A 194 9.82 -1.09 5.80
C PHE A 194 9.92 -2.48 5.20
N TYR A 195 9.68 -2.63 3.89
CA TYR A 195 9.82 -3.92 3.22
C TYR A 195 11.27 -4.42 3.27
N ARG A 196 12.24 -3.57 2.93
CA ARG A 196 13.66 -3.93 2.99
C ARG A 196 14.08 -4.31 4.40
N TRP A 197 13.60 -3.58 5.40
CA TRP A 197 13.86 -3.87 6.81
C TRP A 197 13.21 -5.19 7.25
N LEU A 198 11.95 -5.46 6.91
CA LEU A 198 11.28 -6.73 7.21
C LEU A 198 12.01 -7.92 6.57
N MET A 199 12.42 -7.77 5.31
CA MET A 199 13.05 -8.82 4.52
C MET A 199 14.54 -9.00 4.80
N ALA A 200 15.16 -8.14 5.61
CA ALA A 200 16.54 -8.30 6.07
C ALA A 200 16.70 -9.57 6.91
N GLY A 201 15.66 -9.98 7.65
CA GLY A 201 15.66 -11.20 8.46
C GLY A 201 16.88 -11.24 9.40
N ASN A 202 17.57 -12.37 9.42
CA ASN A 202 18.78 -12.57 10.24
C ASN A 202 20.06 -11.95 9.63
N ARG A 203 20.00 -11.35 8.43
CA ARG A 203 21.17 -10.71 7.80
C ARG A 203 21.55 -9.39 8.48
N CYS A 204 20.57 -8.73 9.09
CA CYS A 204 20.79 -7.52 9.88
C CYS A 204 20.32 -7.78 11.32
N PRO A 205 21.03 -7.25 12.33
CA PRO A 205 20.51 -7.20 13.70
C PRO A 205 19.12 -6.56 13.76
N ASP A 206 18.36 -6.91 14.79
CA ASP A 206 17.11 -6.23 15.15
C ASP A 206 17.34 -5.47 16.46
N GLY A 207 18.10 -4.38 16.40
CA GLY A 207 18.40 -3.55 17.57
C GLY A 207 17.15 -2.85 18.12
N LEU A 208 16.14 -2.67 17.27
CA LEU A 208 14.84 -2.14 17.68
C LEU A 208 13.97 -3.18 18.39
N GLY A 209 14.20 -4.48 18.21
CA GLY A 209 13.31 -5.52 18.71
C GLY A 209 11.89 -5.42 18.13
N LEU A 210 11.79 -4.90 16.90
CA LEU A 210 10.52 -4.63 16.22
C LEU A 210 10.24 -5.67 15.13
N ARG A 211 11.24 -6.42 14.65
CA ARG A 211 11.12 -7.21 13.42
C ARG A 211 10.42 -8.53 13.72
N PRO A 212 9.21 -8.78 13.18
CA PRO A 212 8.55 -10.07 13.34
C PRO A 212 9.27 -11.16 12.53
N SER A 213 9.02 -12.43 12.87
CA SER A 213 9.54 -13.55 12.08
C SER A 213 8.94 -13.57 10.68
N PHE A 214 9.66 -14.14 9.71
CA PHE A 214 9.17 -14.24 8.33
C PHE A 214 7.83 -15.00 8.24
N GLU A 215 7.61 -16.02 9.08
CA GLU A 215 6.34 -16.75 9.15
C GLU A 215 5.17 -15.82 9.51
N VAL A 216 5.37 -14.92 10.48
CA VAL A 216 4.35 -13.93 10.87
C VAL A 216 4.09 -12.96 9.71
N VAL A 217 5.14 -12.44 9.07
CA VAL A 217 5.02 -11.53 7.91
C VAL A 217 4.25 -12.20 6.78
N TYR A 218 4.59 -13.45 6.46
CA TYR A 218 3.89 -14.26 5.46
C TYR A 218 2.41 -14.47 5.79
N LYS A 219 2.07 -14.83 7.04
CA LYS A 219 0.67 -14.99 7.46
C LYS A 219 -0.12 -13.69 7.33
N TYR A 220 0.47 -12.54 7.67
CA TYR A 220 -0.18 -11.24 7.52
C TYR A 220 -0.30 -10.80 6.05
N ALA A 221 0.71 -11.04 5.22
CA ALA A 221 0.65 -10.77 3.79
C ALA A 221 -0.48 -11.59 3.14
N GLY A 222 -0.51 -12.90 3.41
CA GLY A 222 -1.58 -13.78 2.98
C GLY A 222 -2.95 -13.36 3.50
N PHE A 223 -3.07 -12.97 4.78
CA PHE A 223 -4.31 -12.45 5.33
C PHE A 223 -4.81 -11.25 4.54
N LEU A 224 -3.95 -10.26 4.28
CA LEU A 224 -4.33 -9.02 3.60
C LEU A 224 -4.83 -9.27 2.17
N ILE A 225 -4.22 -10.21 1.43
CA ILE A 225 -4.52 -10.41 0.00
C ILE A 225 -5.44 -11.59 -0.30
N ASN A 226 -5.55 -12.58 0.60
CA ASN A 226 -6.24 -13.85 0.35
C ASN A 226 -7.48 -14.07 1.24
N THR A 227 -7.75 -13.20 2.21
CA THR A 227 -8.93 -13.31 3.09
C THR A 227 -9.94 -12.20 2.83
N ILE A 228 -11.23 -12.49 3.09
CA ILE A 228 -12.31 -11.50 2.97
C ILE A 228 -12.06 -10.33 3.93
N GLY A 229 -11.70 -10.62 5.18
CA GLY A 229 -11.44 -9.61 6.21
C GLY A 229 -10.27 -8.70 5.87
N GLY A 230 -9.15 -9.28 5.43
CA GLY A 230 -7.94 -8.54 5.04
C GLY A 230 -8.16 -7.66 3.82
N ARG A 231 -8.74 -8.22 2.75
CA ARG A 231 -9.05 -7.45 1.53
C ARG A 231 -10.00 -6.30 1.82
N ALA A 232 -11.05 -6.54 2.62
CA ALA A 232 -11.98 -5.49 3.03
C ALA A 232 -11.30 -4.38 3.86
N CYS A 233 -10.22 -4.68 4.59
CA CYS A 233 -9.42 -3.65 5.25
C CYS A 233 -8.66 -2.80 4.24
N LEU A 234 -8.02 -3.42 3.24
CA LEU A 234 -7.29 -2.71 2.18
C LEU A 234 -8.19 -1.83 1.31
N TYR A 235 -9.37 -2.32 0.90
CA TYR A 235 -10.32 -1.55 0.09
C TYR A 235 -10.90 -0.31 0.80
N ARG A 236 -10.77 -0.22 2.13
CA ARG A 236 -11.16 0.95 2.93
C ARG A 236 -10.00 1.93 3.14
N ARG A 237 -8.91 1.84 2.39
CA ARG A 237 -7.75 2.73 2.45
C ARG A 237 -7.62 3.57 1.18
N PRO A 238 -6.87 4.69 1.22
CA PRO A 238 -6.55 5.45 0.02
C PRO A 238 -5.99 4.54 -1.08
N ASN A 239 -6.26 4.88 -2.34
CA ASN A 239 -5.94 4.01 -3.48
C ASN A 239 -4.45 3.64 -3.53
N LEU A 240 -3.58 4.65 -3.37
CA LEU A 240 -2.12 4.48 -3.30
C LEU A 240 -1.70 3.46 -2.21
N ALA A 241 -2.24 3.60 -1.00
CA ALA A 241 -1.94 2.69 0.10
C ALA A 241 -2.39 1.25 -0.20
N ARG A 242 -3.58 1.08 -0.79
CA ARG A 242 -4.08 -0.24 -1.20
C ARG A 242 -3.16 -0.87 -2.24
N LEU A 243 -2.75 -0.13 -3.27
CA LEU A 243 -1.86 -0.63 -4.32
C LEU A 243 -0.52 -1.07 -3.76
N LEU A 244 0.15 -0.19 -3.01
CA LEU A 244 1.49 -0.46 -2.47
C LEU A 244 1.48 -1.59 -1.45
N VAL A 245 0.50 -1.62 -0.53
CA VAL A 245 0.41 -2.72 0.44
C VAL A 245 0.11 -4.05 -0.27
N THR A 246 -0.74 -4.05 -1.30
CA THR A 246 -0.99 -5.26 -2.10
C THR A 246 0.29 -5.73 -2.79
N TYR A 247 1.03 -4.81 -3.40
CA TYR A 247 2.31 -5.09 -4.05
C TYR A 247 3.32 -5.73 -3.08
N TYR A 248 3.55 -5.13 -1.91
CA TYR A 248 4.49 -5.70 -0.94
C TYR A 248 4.02 -7.02 -0.35
N CYS A 249 2.70 -7.24 -0.20
CA CYS A 249 2.17 -8.55 0.20
C CYS A 249 2.43 -9.62 -0.87
N ILE A 250 2.28 -9.29 -2.15
CA ILE A 250 2.64 -10.18 -3.27
C ILE A 250 4.12 -10.56 -3.17
N LEU A 251 5.02 -9.60 -2.95
CA LEU A 251 6.45 -9.88 -2.83
C LEU A 251 6.77 -10.84 -1.67
N VAL A 252 6.11 -10.66 -0.52
CA VAL A 252 6.28 -11.56 0.64
C VAL A 252 5.82 -12.98 0.32
N VAL A 253 4.65 -13.14 -0.30
CA VAL A 253 4.13 -14.48 -0.64
C VAL A 253 4.97 -15.13 -1.74
N TYR A 254 5.39 -14.36 -2.75
CA TYR A 254 6.32 -14.82 -3.78
C TYR A 254 7.65 -15.31 -3.18
N GLU A 255 8.22 -14.59 -2.21
CA GLU A 255 9.40 -15.06 -1.48
C GLU A 255 9.13 -16.37 -0.73
N ALA A 256 7.95 -16.53 -0.13
CA ALA A 256 7.55 -17.77 0.51
C ALA A 256 7.45 -18.92 -0.50
N ASP A 257 6.96 -18.68 -1.71
CA ASP A 257 6.94 -19.68 -2.78
C ASP A 257 8.33 -20.12 -3.24
N ILE A 258 9.25 -19.16 -3.45
CA ILE A 258 10.64 -19.48 -3.81
C ILE A 258 11.31 -20.33 -2.73
N ARG A 259 11.05 -20.02 -1.45
CA ARG A 259 11.63 -20.74 -0.31
C ARG A 259 10.92 -22.05 0.03
N GLY A 260 9.83 -22.40 -0.67
CA GLY A 260 9.00 -23.56 -0.32
C GLY A 260 8.30 -23.44 1.03
N LEU A 261 8.03 -22.20 1.48
CA LEU A 261 7.38 -21.86 2.76
C LEU A 261 5.92 -21.42 2.60
N ASN A 262 5.36 -21.46 1.37
CA ASN A 262 3.94 -21.17 1.11
C ASN A 262 3.03 -22.34 1.57
N ASN A 263 3.03 -22.62 2.88
CA ASN A 263 2.33 -23.75 3.49
C ASN A 263 0.80 -23.67 3.38
N TYR A 264 0.24 -22.49 3.11
CA TYR A 264 -1.20 -22.30 2.90
C TYR A 264 -1.61 -22.41 1.42
N GLY A 265 -0.67 -22.64 0.49
CA GLY A 265 -0.95 -22.78 -0.94
C GLY A 265 -1.63 -21.56 -1.54
N ILE A 266 -1.21 -20.36 -1.13
CA ILE A 266 -1.80 -19.10 -1.60
C ILE A 266 -1.39 -18.89 -3.05
N ASP A 267 -2.33 -18.96 -4.00
CA ASP A 267 -2.08 -18.64 -5.41
C ASP A 267 -2.19 -17.12 -5.63
N ILE A 268 -1.04 -16.47 -5.83
CA ILE A 268 -0.97 -15.02 -6.09
C ILE A 268 -1.04 -14.68 -7.58
N TYR A 269 -1.01 -15.65 -8.50
CA TYR A 269 -0.95 -15.38 -9.94
C TYR A 269 -2.10 -14.51 -10.46
N PRO A 270 -3.39 -14.77 -10.11
CA PRO A 270 -4.49 -13.91 -10.54
C PRO A 270 -4.35 -12.47 -10.02
N LEU A 271 -3.83 -12.33 -8.80
CA LEU A 271 -3.64 -11.03 -8.18
C LEU A 271 -2.48 -10.25 -8.79
N VAL A 272 -1.39 -10.93 -9.18
CA VAL A 272 -0.27 -10.34 -9.92
C VAL A 272 -0.75 -9.71 -11.23
N ILE A 273 -1.55 -10.45 -12.01
CA ILE A 273 -2.12 -9.93 -13.27
C ILE A 273 -2.99 -8.70 -13.00
N SER A 274 -3.91 -8.80 -12.04
CA SER A 274 -4.83 -7.70 -11.71
C SER A 274 -4.08 -6.46 -11.24
N LEU A 275 -3.07 -6.63 -10.37
CA LEU A 275 -2.30 -5.51 -9.83
C LEU A 275 -1.40 -4.88 -10.89
N LYS A 276 -0.77 -5.70 -11.75
CA LYS A 276 0.05 -5.19 -12.87
C LYS A 276 -0.78 -4.30 -13.79
N ASN A 277 -1.98 -4.76 -14.17
CA ASN A 277 -2.91 -3.98 -14.97
C ASN A 277 -3.38 -2.71 -14.24
N GLU A 278 -3.58 -2.76 -12.93
CA GLU A 278 -4.00 -1.58 -12.19
C GLU A 278 -2.89 -0.53 -12.07
N ILE A 279 -1.66 -0.96 -11.74
CA ILE A 279 -0.49 -0.09 -11.64
C ILE A 279 -0.16 0.54 -12.98
N SER A 280 -0.32 -0.16 -14.12
CA SER A 280 -0.02 0.41 -15.44
C SER A 280 -0.89 1.62 -15.80
N HIS A 281 -2.06 1.75 -15.19
CA HIS A 281 -2.99 2.87 -15.40
C HIS A 281 -2.92 3.92 -14.27
N TYR A 282 -2.04 3.73 -13.29
CA TYR A 282 -1.89 4.64 -12.15
C TYR A 282 -0.59 5.44 -12.28
N HIS A 283 -0.71 6.68 -12.77
CA HIS A 283 0.44 7.53 -13.13
C HIS A 283 1.08 8.28 -11.96
N ASP A 284 0.43 8.32 -10.79
CA ASP A 284 0.95 9.04 -9.61
C ASP A 284 1.97 8.21 -8.80
N LEU A 285 2.56 7.16 -9.39
CA LEU A 285 3.59 6.34 -8.75
C LEU A 285 4.98 6.74 -9.23
N GLU A 286 5.84 7.16 -8.30
CA GLU A 286 7.23 7.53 -8.62
C GLU A 286 8.02 6.32 -9.13
N PHE A 287 7.79 5.14 -8.55
CA PHE A 287 8.51 3.90 -8.90
C PHE A 287 7.70 2.95 -9.79
N GLN A 288 6.77 3.48 -10.61
CA GLN A 288 5.84 2.68 -11.41
C GLN A 288 6.55 1.62 -12.27
N SER A 289 7.62 1.99 -12.98
CA SER A 289 8.39 1.07 -13.83
C SER A 289 8.95 -0.11 -13.05
N ASP A 290 9.54 0.17 -11.88
CA ASP A 290 10.18 -0.85 -11.04
C ASP A 290 9.16 -1.85 -10.50
N TYR A 291 7.94 -1.37 -10.19
CA TYR A 291 6.84 -2.23 -9.77
C TYR A 291 6.38 -3.13 -10.91
N LEU A 292 6.19 -2.57 -12.12
CA LEU A 292 5.75 -3.33 -13.29
C LEU A 292 6.78 -4.38 -13.72
N ASP A 293 8.08 -4.04 -13.68
CA ASP A 293 9.16 -4.95 -14.01
C ASP A 293 9.20 -6.13 -13.03
N LYS A 294 9.08 -5.86 -11.73
CA LYS A 294 9.03 -6.93 -10.71
C LYS A 294 7.79 -7.79 -10.85
N LEU A 295 6.61 -7.21 -11.07
CA LEU A 295 5.38 -7.97 -11.28
C LEU A 295 5.43 -8.83 -12.55
N THR A 296 6.06 -8.34 -13.62
CA THR A 296 6.26 -9.10 -14.86
C THR A 296 7.17 -10.30 -14.62
N ARG A 297 8.26 -10.14 -13.86
CA ARG A 297 9.13 -11.29 -13.49
C ARG A 297 8.40 -12.33 -12.67
N ILE A 298 7.56 -11.89 -11.72
CA ILE A 298 6.75 -12.80 -10.89
C ILE A 298 5.73 -13.54 -11.76
N GLU A 299 5.06 -12.85 -12.68
CA GLU A 299 4.13 -13.47 -13.62
C GLU A 299 4.83 -14.54 -14.48
N SER A 300 6.00 -14.24 -15.05
CA SER A 300 6.79 -15.21 -15.81
C SER A 300 7.12 -16.45 -15.00
N TYR A 301 7.55 -16.29 -13.74
CA TYR A 301 7.82 -17.41 -12.83
C TYR A 301 6.61 -18.36 -12.68
N TYR A 302 5.41 -17.82 -12.55
CA TYR A 302 4.19 -18.63 -12.41
C TYR A 302 3.71 -19.25 -13.72
N ILE A 303 4.01 -18.63 -14.86
CA ILE A 303 3.73 -19.21 -16.19
C ILE A 303 4.63 -20.42 -16.41
N GLU A 304 5.93 -20.32 -16.12
CA GLU A 304 6.90 -21.40 -16.32
C GLU A 304 6.68 -22.62 -15.43
N LYS A 305 6.03 -22.42 -14.27
CA LYS A 305 5.76 -23.48 -13.29
C LYS A 305 4.47 -24.29 -13.58
N ARG A 306 3.64 -23.83 -14.53
CA ARG A 306 2.39 -24.50 -14.93
C ARG A 306 2.62 -25.45 -16.10
#